data_AF-A0A6J6HPM3-F1
#
_entry.id   AF-A0A6J6HPM3-F1
#
_cell.length_a   1.000
_cell.length_b   1.000
_cell.length_c   1.000
_cell.angle_alpha   90.00
_cell.angle_beta   90.00
_cell.angle_gamma   90.00
#
_symmetry.space_group_name_H-M   'P 1'
#
loop_
_entity.id
_entity.type
_entity.pdbx_description
1 polymer ?
#
loop_
_entity_poly.entity_id
_entity_poly.type
_entity_poly.pdbx_seq_one_letter_code
_entity_poly.pdbx_strand_id
1 'polypeptide(L)'
;MANDPGSLGIVLGGSGNGEQIAANKVDGIRAALVWSIDTAKLAREHNNANVISIGGRMHTEEFCLQLVDTFIAEPFPGDERHVRRINIISKFEKTGMVS
;
A
#
# COMPACT_ATOMS: atom_id res chain seq x y z
N MET A 1 -12.12 -9.39 3.18
CA MET A 1 -12.53 -8.22 2.39
C MET A 1 -12.26 -6.96 3.19
N ALA A 2 -11.73 -5.92 2.57
CA ALA A 2 -11.66 -4.58 3.14
C ALA A 2 -13.08 -4.00 3.28
N ASN A 3 -13.44 -3.54 4.48
CA ASN A 3 -14.83 -3.24 4.85
C ASN A 3 -15.14 -1.75 5.05
N ASP A 4 -14.16 -0.86 4.88
CA ASP A 4 -14.32 0.58 5.07
C ASP A 4 -13.67 1.36 3.92
N PRO A 5 -14.43 1.68 2.85
CA PRO A 5 -13.91 2.37 1.69
C PRO A 5 -13.40 3.78 2.03
N GLY A 6 -12.17 4.08 1.61
CA GLY A 6 -11.54 5.40 1.82
C GLY A 6 -10.64 5.46 3.05
N SER A 7 -10.79 4.53 3.99
CA SER A 7 -9.84 4.39 5.11
C SER A 7 -8.47 3.89 4.65
N LEU A 8 -7.44 4.31 5.37
CA LEU A 8 -6.05 3.89 5.18
C LEU A 8 -5.61 3.01 6.36
N GLY A 9 -4.68 2.09 6.10
CA GLY A 9 -4.12 1.20 7.10
C GLY A 9 -2.59 1.23 7.14
N ILE A 10 -2.05 0.91 8.31
CA ILE A 10 -0.61 0.77 8.54
C ILE A 10 -0.40 -0.57 9.24
N VAL A 11 0.53 -1.37 8.73
CA VAL A 11 0.99 -2.60 9.38
C VAL A 11 2.48 -2.49 9.70
N LEU A 12 2.90 -3.01 10.84
CA LEU A 12 4.25 -2.83 11.35
C LEU A 12 4.86 -4.16 11.76
N GLY A 13 6.15 -4.32 11.46
CA GLY A 13 6.91 -5.49 11.88
C GLY A 13 8.40 -5.23 11.89
N GLY A 14 9.20 -6.31 11.94
CA GLY A 14 10.66 -6.20 11.93
C GLY A 14 11.18 -5.54 10.64
N SER A 15 10.89 -6.16 9.50
CA SER A 15 11.26 -5.67 8.17
C SER A 15 10.08 -5.13 7.36
N GLY A 16 8.85 -5.35 7.80
CA GLY A 16 7.62 -4.97 7.09
C GLY A 16 7.21 -5.91 5.95
N ASN A 17 8.08 -6.81 5.50
CA ASN A 17 7.77 -7.70 4.38
C ASN A 17 6.67 -8.72 4.72
N GLY A 18 6.80 -9.40 5.86
CA GLY A 18 5.81 -10.41 6.26
C GLY A 18 4.42 -9.81 6.42
N GLU A 19 4.35 -8.61 6.97
CA GLU A 19 3.11 -7.89 7.22
C GLU A 19 2.41 -7.48 5.92
N GLN A 20 3.13 -6.94 4.92
CA GLN A 20 2.50 -6.63 3.63
C GLN A 20 2.18 -7.89 2.81
N ILE A 21 2.98 -8.96 2.89
CA ILE A 21 2.66 -10.23 2.23
C ILE A 21 1.33 -10.76 2.77
N ALA A 22 1.16 -10.74 4.10
CA ALA A 22 -0.07 -11.18 4.75
C ALA A 22 -1.25 -10.25 4.43
N ALA A 23 -1.07 -8.93 4.54
CA ALA A 23 -2.13 -7.95 4.28
C ALA A 23 -2.66 -8.03 2.84
N ASN A 24 -1.77 -8.24 1.85
CA ASN A 24 -2.16 -8.42 0.45
C ASN A 24 -2.94 -9.72 0.15
N LYS A 25 -3.12 -10.62 1.13
CA LYS A 25 -4.03 -11.78 0.99
C LYS A 25 -5.47 -11.44 1.31
N VAL A 26 -5.75 -10.26 1.84
CA VAL A 26 -7.11 -9.82 2.14
C VAL A 26 -7.70 -9.14 0.91
N ASP A 27 -8.84 -9.65 0.42
CA ASP A 27 -9.51 -9.10 -0.76
C ASP A 27 -9.69 -7.57 -0.69
N GLY A 28 -9.22 -6.87 -1.71
CA GLY A 28 -9.31 -5.41 -1.84
C GLY A 28 -8.19 -4.63 -1.16
N ILE A 29 -7.26 -5.29 -0.47
CA ILE A 29 -6.07 -4.65 0.12
C ILE A 29 -4.94 -4.60 -0.91
N ARG A 30 -4.38 -3.40 -1.07
CA ARG A 30 -3.12 -3.15 -1.77
C ARG A 30 -2.14 -2.58 -0.76
N ALA A 31 -1.36 -3.45 -0.16
CA ALA A 31 -0.36 -3.12 0.85
C ALA A 31 1.03 -2.94 0.21
N ALA A 32 1.58 -1.72 0.30
CA ALA A 32 2.93 -1.41 -0.19
C ALA A 32 3.96 -1.48 0.95
N LEU A 33 5.12 -2.08 0.70
CA LEU A 33 6.27 -1.92 1.60
C LEU A 33 6.87 -0.53 1.37
N VAL A 34 6.96 0.28 2.41
CA VAL A 34 7.51 1.63 2.37
C VAL A 34 8.78 1.69 3.20
N TRP A 35 9.83 2.25 2.61
CA TRP A 35 11.17 2.34 3.22
C TRP A 35 11.87 3.67 2.90
N SER A 36 11.17 4.59 2.24
CA SER A 36 11.62 5.93 1.87
C SER A 36 10.41 6.85 1.62
N ILE A 37 10.63 8.17 1.68
CA ILE A 37 9.60 9.16 1.35
C ILE A 37 9.04 8.93 -0.06
N ASP A 38 9.92 8.64 -1.03
CA ASP A 38 9.50 8.36 -2.41
C ASP A 38 8.61 7.12 -2.49
N THR A 39 8.94 6.04 -1.78
CA THR A 39 8.09 4.84 -1.79
C THR A 39 6.77 5.06 -1.07
N ALA A 40 6.70 5.94 -0.07
CA ALA A 40 5.46 6.34 0.59
C ALA A 40 4.53 7.09 -0.39
N LYS A 41 5.08 8.03 -1.17
CA LYS A 41 4.34 8.76 -2.20
C LYS A 41 3.87 7.86 -3.33
N LEU A 42 4.81 7.10 -3.91
CA LEU A 42 4.53 6.18 -5.02
C LEU A 42 3.53 5.08 -4.64
N ALA A 43 3.45 4.70 -3.35
CA ALA A 43 2.40 3.82 -2.86
C ALA A 43 1.00 4.39 -3.12
N ARG A 44 0.77 5.68 -2.84
CA ARG A 44 -0.49 6.38 -3.14
C ARG A 44 -0.62 6.68 -4.62
N GLU A 45 0.33 7.40 -5.19
CA GLU A 45 0.25 7.95 -6.55
C GLU A 45 0.06 6.88 -7.63
N HIS A 46 0.81 5.78 -7.54
CA HIS A 46 0.84 4.79 -8.61
C HIS A 46 -0.01 3.55 -8.35
N ASN A 47 -0.16 3.18 -7.08
CA ASN A 47 -0.80 1.91 -6.70
C ASN A 47 -2.15 2.14 -6.02
N ASN A 48 -2.49 3.39 -5.72
CA ASN A 48 -3.61 3.73 -4.83
C ASN A 48 -3.62 2.80 -3.61
N ALA A 49 -2.45 2.56 -3.02
CA ALA A 49 -2.31 1.66 -1.89
C ALA A 49 -3.18 2.18 -0.75
N ASN A 50 -4.01 1.30 -0.19
CA ASN A 50 -4.85 1.61 0.97
C ASN A 50 -4.21 1.11 2.26
N VAL A 51 -3.09 0.38 2.16
CA VAL A 51 -2.27 -0.03 3.31
C VAL A 51 -0.80 0.22 2.99
N ILE A 52 -0.02 0.64 3.99
CA ILE A 52 1.44 0.56 3.95
C ILE A 52 1.95 -0.38 5.02
N SER A 53 3.12 -0.96 4.75
CA SER A 53 3.91 -1.68 5.73
C SER A 53 5.24 -1.00 5.93
N ILE A 54 5.69 -0.91 7.18
CA ILE A 54 6.97 -0.33 7.56
C ILE A 54 7.74 -1.32 8.44
N GLY A 55 9.04 -1.46 8.16
CA GLY A 55 9.96 -2.20 9.01
C GLY A 55 10.45 -1.35 10.18
N GLY A 56 9.90 -1.55 11.37
CA GLY A 56 10.26 -0.79 12.58
C GLY A 56 11.70 -0.99 13.05
N ARG A 57 12.41 -2.03 12.58
CA ARG A 57 13.86 -2.21 12.85
C ARG A 57 14.75 -1.60 11.78
N MET A 58 14.19 -1.04 10.71
CA MET A 58 14.92 -0.54 9.55
C MET A 58 15.17 0.97 9.62
N HIS A 59 14.44 1.67 10.48
CA HIS A 59 14.39 3.13 10.54
C HIS A 59 14.27 3.60 11.99
N THR A 60 14.52 4.89 12.23
CA THR A 60 14.17 5.51 13.52
C THR A 60 12.66 5.70 13.60
N GLU A 61 12.13 5.86 14.82
CA GLU A 61 10.71 6.13 15.04
C GLU A 61 10.25 7.41 14.34
N GLU A 62 11.07 8.47 14.40
CA GLU A 62 10.76 9.75 13.75
C GLU A 62 10.65 9.59 12.24
N PHE A 63 11.51 8.78 11.62
CA PHE A 63 11.43 8.54 10.19
C PHE A 63 10.21 7.68 9.84
N CYS A 64 9.87 6.67 10.65
CA CYS A 64 8.63 5.90 10.48
C CYS A 64 7.40 6.81 10.50
N LEU A 65 7.33 7.77 11.41
CA LEU A 65 6.24 8.76 11.46
C LEU A 65 6.21 9.63 10.21
N GLN A 66 7.36 10.09 9.71
CA GLN A 66 7.42 10.83 8.44
C GLN A 66 6.90 10.01 7.24
N LEU A 67 7.19 8.70 7.19
CA LEU A 67 6.67 7.82 6.15
C LEU A 67 5.14 7.70 6.24
N VAL A 68 4.60 7.60 7.45
CA VAL A 68 3.15 7.57 7.71
C VAL A 68 2.50 8.88 7.27
N ASP A 69 3.03 10.02 7.70
CA ASP A 69 2.50 11.34 7.35
C ASP A 69 2.51 11.56 5.83
N THR A 70 3.62 11.17 5.17
CA THR A 70 3.74 11.25 3.70
C THR A 70 2.66 10.40 3.02
N PHE A 71 2.46 9.16 3.46
CA PHE A 71 1.46 8.27 2.87
C PHE A 71 0.02 8.76 3.07
N ILE A 72 -0.30 9.31 4.24
CA ILE A 72 -1.65 9.82 4.54
C ILE A 72 -1.94 11.08 3.73
N ALA A 73 -0.96 11.97 3.58
CA ALA A 73 -1.13 13.24 2.87
C ALA A 73 -1.20 13.09 1.35
N GLU A 74 -0.56 12.07 0.78
CA GLU A 74 -0.43 11.95 -0.68
C GLU A 74 -1.73 11.45 -1.35
N PRO A 75 -2.33 12.21 -2.27
CA PRO A 75 -3.52 11.80 -3.00
C PRO A 75 -3.21 10.75 -4.09
N PHE A 76 -4.24 10.04 -4.52
CA PHE A 76 -4.17 9.26 -5.76
C PHE A 76 -4.66 10.14 -6.93
N PRO A 77 -3.81 10.46 -7.92
CA PRO A 77 -4.17 11.37 -9.01
C PRO A 77 -5.17 10.76 -10.00
N GLY A 78 -5.29 9.43 -10.05
CA GLY A 78 -6.26 8.76 -10.92
C GLY A 78 -5.84 8.60 -12.38
N ASP A 79 -4.55 8.74 -12.71
CA ASP A 79 -4.08 8.60 -14.09
C ASP A 79 -4.49 7.24 -14.69
N GLU A 80 -4.93 7.27 -15.95
CA GLU A 80 -5.49 6.11 -16.66
C GLU A 80 -4.57 4.88 -16.60
N ARG A 81 -3.25 5.07 -16.76
CA ARG A 81 -2.27 3.97 -16.73
C ARG A 81 -2.23 3.25 -15.37
N HIS A 82 -2.42 3.98 -14.27
CA HIS A 82 -2.38 3.45 -12.91
C HIS A 82 -3.70 2.74 -12.58
N VAL A 83 -4.82 3.37 -12.91
CA VAL A 83 -6.16 2.78 -12.80
C VAL A 83 -6.25 1.46 -13.58
N ARG A 84 -5.73 1.43 -14.81
CA ARG A 84 -5.70 0.20 -15.62
C ARG A 84 -4.95 -0.94 -14.93
N ARG A 85 -3.79 -0.67 -14.34
CA ARG A 85 -2.99 -1.68 -13.62
C ARG A 85 -3.71 -2.18 -12.37
N ILE A 86 -4.33 -1.27 -11.61
CA ILE A 86 -5.13 -1.62 -10.43
C ILE A 86 -6.30 -2.53 -10.83
N ASN A 87 -6.99 -2.24 -11.93
CA ASN A 87 -8.09 -3.06 -12.43
C ASN A 87 -7.64 -4.47 -12.85
N ILE A 88 -6.43 -4.62 -13.43
CA ILE A 88 -5.85 -5.93 -13.74
C ILE A 88 -5.61 -6.72 -12.44
N ILE A 89 -5.04 -6.08 -11.41
CA ILE A 89 -4.84 -6.70 -10.10
C ILE A 89 -6.18 -7.14 -9.51
N SER A 90 -7.17 -6.25 -9.46
CA SER A 90 -8.50 -6.57 -8.92
C SER A 90 -9.24 -7.64 -9.71
N LYS A 91 -8.99 -7.74 -11.02
CA LYS A 91 -9.51 -8.85 -11.84
C LYS A 91 -8.85 -10.15 -11.43
N PHE A 92 -7.52 -10.17 -11.33
CA PHE A 92 -6.77 -11.35 -10.91
C PHE A 92 -7.19 -11.82 -9.51
N GLU A 93 -7.37 -10.92 -8.55
CA GLU A 93 -7.85 -11.25 -7.21
C GLU A 93 -9.20 -12.00 -7.23
N LYS A 94 -10.11 -11.61 -8.13
CA LYS A 94 -11.45 -12.21 -8.23
C LYS A 94 -11.50 -13.51 -9.02
N THR A 95 -10.63 -13.67 -10.02
CA THR A 95 -10.76 -14.75 -11.02
C THR A 95 -9.57 -15.69 -11.08
N GLY A 96 -8.43 -15.33 -10.49
CA GLY A 96 -7.16 -16.04 -10.64
C GLY A 96 -6.53 -15.91 -12.03
N MET A 97 -7.08 -15.09 -12.93
CA MET A 97 -6.62 -14.94 -14.31
C MET A 97 -6.07 -13.54 -14.57
N VAL A 98 -4.90 -13.48 -15.21
CA VAL A 98 -4.33 -12.26 -15.78
C VAL A 98 -4.66 -12.27 -17.27
N SER A 99 -5.38 -11.26 -17.76
CA SER A 99 -5.74 -11.11 -19.18
C SER A 99 -5.62 -9.66 -19.61
#